data_AF-A0A1J3HDM7-F1
#
_entry.id   AF-A0A1J3HDM7-F1
#
_cell.length_a   1.000
_cell.length_b   1.000
_cell.length_c   1.000
_cell.angle_alpha   90.00
_cell.angle_beta   90.00
_cell.angle_gamma   90.00
#
_symmetry.space_group_name_H-M   'P 1'
#
loop_
_entity.id
_entity.type
_entity.pdbx_description
1 polymer ?
#
loop_
_entity_poly.entity_id
_entity_poly.type
_entity_poly.pdbx_seq_one_letter_code
_entity_poly.pdbx_strand_id
1 'polypeptide(L)'
;NQKSCKEFSEFSISFKSLPGALPIFLLVDRGDCFFALKVWNAQKAGASAVLVADNVDEPLITMDTPEEDVASAKYIENITIPSALVTKGFGEKLKKAISGGDMVNLNLD
;
A
#
# COMPACT_ATOMS: atom_id res chain seq x y z
N ASN A 1 0.89 -4.19 -11.48
CA ASN A 1 -0.13 -3.97 -10.42
C ASN A 1 0.30 -2.85 -9.45
N GLN A 2 0.72 -1.68 -9.94
CA GLN A 2 1.28 -0.60 -9.10
C GLN A 2 0.25 0.04 -8.16
N LYS A 3 -1.04 -0.04 -8.50
CA LYS A 3 -2.15 0.47 -7.71
C LYS A 3 -2.81 -0.56 -6.81
N SER A 4 -2.37 -1.82 -6.81
CA SER A 4 -2.92 -2.90 -5.96
C SER A 4 -4.45 -3.15 -6.12
N CYS A 5 -5.03 -2.86 -7.29
CA CYS A 5 -6.48 -3.04 -7.52
C CYS A 5 -6.85 -4.45 -8.01
N LYS A 6 -5.85 -5.32 -8.21
CA LYS A 6 -6.00 -6.73 -8.58
C LYS A 6 -5.19 -7.61 -7.64
N GLU A 7 -5.49 -8.89 -7.60
CA GLU A 7 -4.70 -9.81 -6.79
C GLU A 7 -3.29 -9.97 -7.39
N PHE A 8 -2.26 -9.95 -6.53
CA PHE A 8 -0.88 -10.15 -6.99
C PHE A 8 -0.59 -11.59 -7.43
N SER A 9 -1.41 -12.56 -6.99
CA SER A 9 -1.38 -13.95 -7.43
C SER A 9 -1.60 -14.09 -8.94
N GLU A 10 -2.43 -13.23 -9.54
CA GLU A 10 -2.63 -13.16 -11.01
C GLU A 10 -1.32 -12.87 -11.77
N PHE A 11 -0.35 -12.24 -11.09
CA PHE A 11 0.96 -11.89 -11.64
C PHE A 11 2.09 -12.76 -11.08
N SER A 12 1.77 -13.78 -10.26
CA SER A 12 2.77 -14.61 -9.57
C SER A 12 3.74 -13.81 -8.68
N ILE A 13 3.26 -12.71 -8.08
CA ILE A 13 4.04 -11.84 -7.18
C ILE A 13 3.69 -12.16 -5.72
N SER A 14 4.71 -12.25 -4.86
CA SER A 14 4.60 -12.43 -3.41
C SER A 14 5.56 -11.49 -2.69
N PHE A 15 5.11 -10.93 -1.58
CA PHE A 15 5.88 -10.05 -0.69
C PHE A 15 6.14 -10.67 0.68
N LYS A 16 5.91 -11.99 0.83
CA LYS A 16 6.25 -12.70 2.07
C LYS A 16 7.75 -12.61 2.33
N SER A 17 8.12 -12.00 3.45
CA SER A 17 9.50 -11.99 3.93
C SER A 17 9.90 -13.39 4.42
N LEU A 18 11.18 -13.72 4.26
CA LEU A 18 11.75 -14.95 4.84
C LEU A 18 11.87 -14.80 6.36
N PRO A 19 11.79 -15.90 7.13
CA PRO A 19 12.05 -15.86 8.57
C PRO A 19 13.42 -15.22 8.87
N GLY A 20 13.44 -14.22 9.75
CA GLY A 20 14.64 -13.46 10.12
C GLY A 20 15.01 -12.32 9.16
N ALA A 21 14.32 -12.14 8.03
CA ALA A 21 14.47 -10.98 7.17
C ALA A 21 13.60 -9.80 7.65
N LEU A 22 13.93 -8.58 7.21
CA LEU A 22 13.08 -7.42 7.47
C LEU A 22 11.70 -7.59 6.80
N PRO A 23 10.62 -7.17 7.48
CA PRO A 23 9.27 -7.15 6.89
C PRO A 23 9.24 -6.30 5.63
N ILE A 24 8.46 -6.71 4.62
CA ILE A 24 8.36 -5.98 3.35
C ILE A 24 7.20 -5.00 3.42
N PHE A 25 7.50 -3.71 3.29
CA PHE A 25 6.51 -2.64 3.16
C PHE A 25 6.24 -2.39 1.68
N LEU A 26 4.98 -2.41 1.28
CA LEU A 26 4.59 -2.21 -0.11
C LEU A 26 4.20 -0.76 -0.36
N LEU A 27 4.89 -0.10 -1.30
CA LEU A 27 4.50 1.21 -1.82
C LEU A 27 3.53 1.03 -2.99
N VAL A 28 2.35 1.63 -2.90
CA VAL A 28 1.24 1.51 -3.85
C VAL A 28 0.77 2.89 -4.27
N ASP A 29 0.31 3.03 -5.51
CA ASP A 29 -0.22 4.31 -6.01
C ASP A 29 -1.72 4.48 -5.75
N ARG A 30 -2.14 5.70 -5.39
CA ARG A 30 -3.55 6.11 -5.30
C ARG A 30 -4.25 6.01 -6.67
N GLY A 31 -5.54 5.70 -6.63
CA GLY A 31 -6.43 5.66 -7.81
C GLY A 31 -6.96 4.27 -8.17
N ASP A 32 -7.92 4.22 -9.09
CA ASP A 32 -8.61 3.06 -9.67
C ASP A 32 -9.48 2.21 -8.72
N CYS A 33 -9.17 2.17 -7.43
CA CYS A 33 -9.92 1.43 -6.43
C CYS A 33 -9.73 2.00 -5.02
N PHE A 34 -10.59 1.57 -4.10
CA PHE A 34 -10.64 2.00 -2.70
C PHE A 34 -9.37 1.64 -1.92
N PHE A 35 -9.04 2.46 -0.91
CA PHE A 35 -7.87 2.27 -0.07
C PHE A 35 -7.84 0.87 0.57
N ALA A 36 -8.95 0.43 1.16
CA ALA A 36 -9.04 -0.87 1.80
C ALA A 36 -8.78 -2.04 0.84
N LEU A 37 -9.27 -1.97 -0.40
CA LEU A 37 -9.01 -3.02 -1.40
C LEU A 37 -7.52 -3.11 -1.75
N LYS A 38 -6.82 -1.97 -1.83
CA LYS A 38 -5.37 -1.95 -2.07
C LYS A 38 -4.62 -2.67 -0.96
N VAL A 39 -4.95 -2.37 0.28
CA VAL A 39 -4.31 -2.95 1.47
C VAL A 39 -4.65 -4.43 1.58
N TRP A 40 -5.90 -4.80 1.32
CA TRP A 40 -6.34 -6.19 1.31
C TRP A 40 -5.57 -7.04 0.29
N ASN A 41 -5.44 -6.57 -0.95
CA ASN A 41 -4.70 -7.29 -2.00
C ASN A 41 -3.21 -7.42 -1.67
N ALA A 42 -2.61 -6.38 -1.09
CA ALA A 42 -1.23 -6.40 -0.65
C ALA A 42 -1.01 -7.37 0.52
N GLN A 43 -1.93 -7.39 1.49
CA GLN A 43 -1.92 -8.33 2.61
C GLN A 43 -2.01 -9.77 2.13
N LYS A 44 -2.93 -10.07 1.19
CA LYS A 44 -3.03 -11.40 0.57
C LYS A 44 -1.73 -11.82 -0.12
N ALA A 45 -0.99 -10.87 -0.67
CA ALA A 45 0.32 -11.10 -1.28
C ALA A 45 1.46 -11.27 -0.25
N GLY A 46 1.18 -11.07 1.04
CA GLY A 46 2.15 -11.25 2.14
C GLY A 46 2.94 -10.01 2.52
N ALA A 47 2.52 -8.82 2.08
CA ALA A 47 3.11 -7.57 2.54
C ALA A 47 2.87 -7.40 4.05
N SER A 48 3.83 -6.78 4.75
CA SER A 48 3.75 -6.56 6.19
C SER A 48 3.24 -5.17 6.57
N ALA A 49 3.28 -4.22 5.63
CA ALA A 49 2.65 -2.91 5.74
C ALA A 49 2.41 -2.34 4.33
N VAL A 50 1.53 -1.34 4.21
CA VAL A 50 1.24 -0.67 2.93
C VAL A 50 1.34 0.84 3.07
N LEU A 51 2.08 1.47 2.17
CA LEU A 51 2.07 2.92 1.99
C LEU A 51 1.37 3.23 0.68
N VAL A 52 0.29 4.00 0.74
CA VAL A 52 -0.40 4.49 -0.45
C VAL A 52 0.11 5.88 -0.75
N ALA A 53 0.82 6.05 -1.86
CA ALA A 53 1.30 7.33 -2.34
C ALA A 53 0.19 8.08 -3.06
N ASP A 54 -0.07 9.30 -2.62
CA ASP A 54 -0.99 10.21 -3.31
C ASP A 54 -0.48 10.52 -4.74
N ASN A 55 -1.41 10.75 -5.65
CA ASN A 55 -1.15 11.18 -7.03
C ASN A 55 -1.41 12.69 -7.24
N VAL A 56 -2.02 13.36 -6.26
CA VAL A 56 -2.28 14.80 -6.24
C VAL A 56 -1.37 15.47 -5.20
N ASP A 57 -0.89 16.67 -5.52
CA ASP A 57 -0.13 17.50 -4.57
C ASP A 57 -1.11 18.29 -3.69
N GLU A 58 -1.70 17.59 -2.72
CA GLU A 58 -2.68 18.14 -1.79
C GLU A 58 -2.35 17.75 -0.33
N PRO A 59 -2.88 18.49 0.67
CA PRO A 59 -2.83 18.05 2.05
C PRO A 59 -3.43 16.65 2.18
N LEU A 60 -2.86 15.82 3.05
CA LEU A 60 -3.39 14.48 3.31
C LEU A 60 -4.80 14.61 3.90
N ILE A 61 -5.80 14.29 3.09
CA ILE A 61 -7.19 14.12 3.51
C ILE A 61 -7.48 12.63 3.67
N THR A 62 -8.32 12.27 4.65
CA THR A 62 -8.79 10.90 4.80
C THR A 62 -9.72 10.57 3.63
N MET A 63 -9.40 9.51 2.90
CA MET A 63 -10.13 9.00 1.74
C MET A 63 -11.45 8.30 2.13
N ASP A 64 -12.10 8.74 3.20
CA ASP A 64 -13.40 8.21 3.61
C ASP A 64 -14.48 8.96 2.83
N THR A 65 -14.74 8.55 1.59
CA THR A 65 -16.02 8.89 0.97
C THR A 65 -17.07 7.88 1.42
N PRO A 66 -18.33 8.29 1.61
CA PRO A 66 -19.39 7.39 2.09
C PRO A 66 -19.59 6.16 1.19
N GLU A 67 -19.27 6.27 -0.10
CA GLU A 67 -19.33 5.15 -1.04
C GLU A 67 -18.18 4.15 -0.88
N GLU A 68 -16.97 4.61 -0.48
CA GLU A 68 -15.86 3.70 -0.15
C GLU A 68 -16.22 2.88 1.09
N ASP A 69 -16.83 3.46 2.12
CA ASP A 69 -17.10 2.81 3.41
C ASP A 69 -17.97 1.55 3.29
N VAL A 70 -19.05 1.59 2.51
CA VAL A 70 -19.99 0.46 2.39
C VAL A 70 -19.37 -0.70 1.60
N ALA A 71 -18.66 -0.40 0.51
CA ALA A 71 -18.00 -1.41 -0.31
C ALA A 71 -16.71 -1.94 0.35
N SER A 72 -16.09 -1.13 1.21
CA SER A 72 -14.82 -1.42 1.89
C SER A 72 -14.99 -2.09 3.25
N ALA A 73 -16.16 -2.00 3.89
CA ALA A 73 -16.43 -2.59 5.21
C ALA A 73 -15.97 -4.06 5.31
N LYS A 74 -16.28 -4.88 4.28
CA LYS A 74 -15.86 -6.29 4.20
C LYS A 74 -14.34 -6.50 4.18
N TYR A 75 -13.58 -5.52 3.67
CA TYR A 75 -12.12 -5.57 3.65
C TYR A 75 -11.55 -5.04 4.97
N ILE A 76 -12.09 -3.93 5.48
CA ILE A 76 -11.62 -3.27 6.72
C ILE A 76 -11.64 -4.25 7.90
N GLU A 77 -12.70 -5.04 8.06
CA GLU A 77 -12.80 -6.03 9.14
C GLU A 77 -11.69 -7.10 9.11
N ASN A 78 -11.07 -7.35 7.96
CA ASN A 78 -10.09 -8.41 7.75
C ASN A 78 -8.65 -7.90 7.52
N ILE A 79 -8.45 -6.59 7.41
CA ILE A 79 -7.12 -5.99 7.29
C ILE A 79 -6.44 -6.01 8.67
N THR A 80 -5.26 -6.61 8.73
CA THR A 80 -4.47 -6.78 9.95
C THR A 80 -3.09 -6.14 9.84
N ILE A 81 -2.68 -5.71 8.65
CA ILE A 81 -1.40 -5.01 8.44
C ILE A 81 -1.58 -3.49 8.55
N PRO A 82 -0.59 -2.78 9.12
CA PRO A 82 -0.60 -1.32 9.15
C PRO A 82 -0.61 -0.75 7.73
N SER A 83 -1.36 0.33 7.55
CA SER A 83 -1.42 1.05 6.29
C SER A 83 -1.50 2.56 6.51
N ALA A 84 -0.84 3.32 5.64
CA ALA A 84 -0.81 4.78 5.72
C ALA A 84 -0.88 5.43 4.34
N LEU A 85 -1.55 6.58 4.27
CA LEU A 85 -1.50 7.45 3.10
C LEU A 85 -0.29 8.40 3.26
N VAL A 86 0.48 8.56 2.19
CA VAL A 86 1.63 9.47 2.15
C VAL A 86 1.51 10.45 1.00
N THR A 87 2.13 11.62 1.14
CA THR A 87 2.05 12.67 0.13
C THR A 87 2.71 12.23 -1.18
N LYS A 88 2.26 12.80 -2.29
CA LYS A 88 2.87 12.59 -3.61
C LYS A 88 4.39 12.81 -3.57
N GLY A 89 4.82 13.94 -3.02
CA GLY A 89 6.24 14.29 -2.94
C GLY A 89 7.07 13.29 -2.11
N PHE A 90 6.51 12.71 -1.04
CA PHE A 90 7.20 11.66 -0.29
C PHE A 90 7.23 10.34 -1.07
N GLY A 91 6.10 9.94 -1.66
CA GLY A 91 6.01 8.74 -2.50
C GLY A 91 6.99 8.76 -3.68
N GLU A 92 7.14 9.88 -4.36
CA GLU A 92 8.10 10.04 -5.46
C GLU A 92 9.56 9.91 -5.00
N LYS A 93 9.89 10.45 -3.81
CA LYS A 93 11.23 10.28 -3.22
C LYS A 93 11.52 8.81 -2.93
N LEU A 94 10.56 8.08 -2.34
CA LEU A 94 10.70 6.64 -2.09
C LEU A 94 10.89 5.87 -3.39
N LYS A 95 10.05 6.11 -4.41
CA LYS A 95 10.16 5.46 -5.72
C LYS A 95 11.51 5.69 -6.36
N LYS A 96 12.03 6.92 -6.28
CA LYS A 96 13.33 7.28 -6.85
C LYS A 96 14.47 6.55 -6.15
N ALA A 97 14.46 6.49 -4.82
CA ALA A 97 15.46 5.75 -4.03
C ALA A 97 15.44 4.25 -4.38
N ILE A 98 14.25 3.63 -4.37
CA ILE A 98 14.08 2.20 -4.70
C ILE A 98 14.55 1.91 -6.14
N SER A 99 14.17 2.77 -7.10
CA SER A 99 14.57 2.61 -8.51
C SER A 99 16.06 2.86 -8.73
N GLY A 100 16.72 3.60 -7.82
CA GLY A 100 18.16 3.79 -7.78
C GLY A 100 18.94 2.58 -7.24
N GLY A 101 18.25 1.59 -6.67
CA GLY A 101 18.86 0.41 -6.04
C GLY A 101 19.11 0.56 -4.54
N ASP A 102 18.70 1.67 -3.94
CA ASP A 102 18.84 1.89 -2.50
C ASP A 102 17.83 1.04 -1.71
N MET A 103 18.29 0.46 -0.59
CA MET A 103 17.40 -0.13 0.39
C MET A 103 16.79 0.97 1.25
N VAL A 104 15.46 1.07 1.26
CA VAL A 104 14.73 2.07 2.06
C VAL A 104 14.12 1.42 3.29
N ASN A 105 14.59 1.82 4.46
CA ASN A 105 14.05 1.37 5.74
C ASN A 105 13.07 2.42 6.30
N LEU A 106 11.90 1.96 6.73
CA LEU A 106 10.85 2.81 7.29
C LEU A 106 10.43 2.26 8.65
N ASN A 107 10.23 3.17 9.60
CA ASN A 107 9.63 2.87 10.88
C ASN A 107 8.21 3.47 10.92
N LEU A 108 7.23 2.66 11.26
CA LEU A 108 5.86 3.08 11.54
C LEU A 108 5.67 2.95 13.05
N ASP A 109 5.53 4.09 13.73
CA ASP A 109 5.26 4.20 15.17
C ASP A 109 3.80 4.65 15.38
#